data_AF-A0A7V9GD94-F1
#
_entry.id   AF-A0A7V9GD94-F1
#
_cell.length_a   1.000
_cell.length_b   1.000
_cell.length_c   1.000
_cell.angle_alpha   90.00
_cell.angle_beta   90.00
_cell.angle_gamma   90.00
#
_symmetry.space_group_name_H-M   'P 1'
#
loop_
_entity.id
_entity.type
_entity.pdbx_description
1 polymer ?
#
loop_
_entity_poly.entity_id
_entity_poly.type
_entity_poly.pdbx_seq_one_letter_code
_entity_poly.pdbx_strand_id
1 'polypeptide(L)'
;MVGCAARREVVEFIKTKRISERRGCTLVGLNRKSKRYRHRRKPENKLIGRIRQLAMAHPRFGYRRIWALLNREGIKVNVKKVYRIWKAEKLCLPKRRPRKPRAKPTVGILPKAEKANQVWTYDACVRSKFIREISEDADFDR
;
A
#
# COMPACT_ATOMS: atom_id res chain seq x y z
N MET A 1 20.45 1.62 -30.17
CA MET A 1 21.32 0.65 -29.45
C MET A 1 20.47 -0.54 -29.00
N VAL A 2 20.76 -1.76 -29.46
CA VAL A 2 19.92 -2.95 -29.15
C VAL A 2 20.29 -3.52 -27.77
N GLY A 3 19.31 -3.70 -26.89
CA GLY A 3 19.50 -4.21 -25.52
C GLY A 3 19.84 -5.71 -25.46
N CYS A 4 20.37 -6.16 -24.31
CA CYS A 4 20.78 -7.56 -24.10
C CYS A 4 19.63 -8.57 -24.22
N ALA A 5 18.39 -8.18 -23.90
CA ALA A 5 17.22 -9.05 -24.03
C ALA A 5 16.93 -9.39 -25.50
N ALA A 6 16.82 -8.37 -26.36
CA ALA A 6 16.65 -8.54 -27.80
C ALA A 6 17.79 -9.35 -28.43
N ARG A 7 19.04 -9.11 -28.02
CA ARG A 7 20.18 -9.94 -28.46
C ARG A 7 20.05 -11.42 -28.07
N ARG A 8 19.49 -11.73 -26.89
CA ARG A 8 19.23 -13.12 -26.47
C ARG A 8 18.14 -13.79 -27.29
N GLU A 9 17.13 -13.03 -27.73
CA GLU A 9 16.06 -13.52 -28.61
C GLU A 9 16.60 -13.84 -30.00
N VAL A 10 17.44 -12.96 -30.57
CA VAL A 10 18.11 -13.20 -31.86
C VAL A 10 18.95 -14.48 -31.83
N VAL A 11 19.70 -14.73 -30.74
CA VAL A 11 20.45 -15.99 -30.58
C VAL A 11 19.53 -17.21 -30.54
N GLU A 12 18.33 -17.10 -29.95
CA GLU A 12 17.36 -18.20 -29.94
C GLU A 12 16.76 -18.44 -31.34
N PHE A 13 16.47 -17.37 -32.09
CA PHE A 13 16.04 -17.44 -33.48
C PHE A 13 17.11 -18.07 -34.38
N ILE A 14 18.38 -17.70 -34.21
CA ILE A 14 19.50 -18.28 -34.96
C ILE A 14 19.66 -19.78 -34.65
N LYS A 15 19.39 -20.20 -33.41
CA LYS A 15 19.45 -21.60 -32.99
C LYS A 15 18.41 -22.47 -33.70
N THR A 16 17.21 -21.95 -34.01
CA THR A 16 16.20 -22.70 -34.78
C THR A 16 16.64 -22.96 -36.22
N LYS A 17 17.55 -22.15 -36.77
CA LYS A 17 18.16 -22.31 -38.10
C LYS A 17 19.36 -23.26 -38.14
N ARG A 18 19.46 -24.21 -37.17
CA ARG A 18 20.53 -25.22 -37.05
C ARG A 18 21.93 -24.67 -36.77
N ILE A 19 22.05 -23.45 -36.27
CA ILE A 19 23.34 -22.87 -35.86
C ILE A 19 23.56 -23.14 -34.36
N SER A 20 24.79 -23.51 -33.98
CA SER A 20 25.12 -23.74 -32.56
C SER A 20 25.02 -22.45 -31.73
N GLU A 21 24.62 -22.56 -30.46
CA GLU A 21 24.54 -21.43 -29.51
C GLU A 21 25.85 -20.64 -29.47
N ARG A 22 26.99 -21.34 -29.55
CA ARG A 22 28.33 -20.74 -29.58
C ARG A 22 28.51 -19.80 -30.78
N ARG A 23 28.12 -20.25 -31.98
CA ARG A 23 28.25 -19.48 -33.21
C ARG A 23 27.23 -18.33 -33.24
N GLY A 24 25.99 -18.56 -32.81
CA GLY A 24 24.97 -17.51 -32.67
C GLY A 24 25.37 -16.40 -31.70
N CYS A 25 25.94 -16.74 -30.53
CA CYS A 25 26.44 -15.74 -29.58
C CYS A 25 27.60 -14.91 -30.14
N THR A 26 28.45 -15.51 -30.97
CA THR A 26 29.59 -14.82 -31.61
C THR A 26 29.10 -13.82 -32.65
N LEU A 27 28.14 -14.22 -33.50
CA LEU A 27 27.53 -13.35 -34.52
C LEU A 27 26.82 -12.12 -33.92
N VAL A 28 26.16 -12.29 -32.78
CA VAL A 28 25.40 -11.22 -32.11
C VAL A 28 26.26 -10.38 -31.15
N GLY A 29 27.51 -10.79 -30.90
CA GLY A 29 28.39 -10.13 -29.92
C GLY A 29 27.87 -10.25 -28.48
N LEU A 30 27.32 -11.41 -28.11
CA LEU A 30 26.79 -11.69 -26.77
C LEU A 30 27.67 -12.70 -26.04
N ASN A 31 28.02 -12.44 -24.76
CA ASN A 31 28.72 -13.43 -23.94
C ASN A 31 27.78 -14.62 -23.61
N ARG A 32 28.26 -15.86 -23.82
CA ARG A 32 27.54 -17.10 -23.51
C ARG A 32 27.05 -17.17 -22.06
N LYS A 33 27.84 -16.64 -21.10
CA LYS A 33 27.43 -16.55 -19.68
C LYS A 33 26.14 -15.72 -19.52
N SER A 34 26.01 -14.64 -20.29
CA SER A 34 24.81 -13.81 -20.29
C SER A 34 23.61 -14.56 -20.87
N LYS A 35 23.78 -15.36 -21.93
CA LYS A 35 22.69 -16.16 -22.50
C LYS A 35 22.24 -17.27 -21.55
N ARG A 36 23.18 -17.95 -20.90
CA ARG A 36 22.91 -19.07 -19.96
C ARG A 36 22.41 -18.61 -18.59
N TYR A 37 22.58 -17.34 -18.26
CA TYR A 37 22.13 -16.81 -16.98
C TYR A 37 20.60 -16.90 -16.86
N ARG A 38 20.15 -17.77 -15.97
CA ARG A 38 18.75 -17.86 -15.55
C ARG A 38 18.67 -17.49 -14.08
N HIS A 39 17.92 -16.44 -13.78
CA HIS A 39 17.68 -16.03 -12.40
C HIS A 39 16.92 -17.14 -11.66
N ARG A 40 17.58 -17.83 -10.73
CA ARG A 40 16.97 -18.85 -9.87
C ARG A 40 16.47 -18.20 -8.58
N ARG A 41 15.15 -18.08 -8.40
CA ARG A 41 14.55 -17.77 -7.08
C ARG A 41 14.47 -19.06 -6.26
N LYS A 42 14.89 -19.02 -4.99
CA LYS A 42 14.61 -20.13 -4.05
C LYS A 42 13.09 -20.29 -3.91
N PRO A 43 12.56 -21.51 -3.78
CA PRO A 43 11.13 -21.71 -3.56
C PRO A 43 10.75 -21.16 -2.17
N GLU A 44 10.07 -20.02 -2.15
CA GLU A 44 9.68 -19.32 -0.92
C GLU A 44 8.32 -19.81 -0.35
N ASN A 45 7.81 -20.94 -0.87
CA ASN A 45 6.46 -21.43 -0.63
C ASN A 45 6.13 -21.62 0.85
N LYS A 46 7.10 -22.05 1.67
CA LYS A 46 6.91 -22.21 3.13
C LYS A 46 6.65 -20.86 3.83
N LEU A 47 7.39 -19.82 3.48
CA LEU A 47 7.24 -18.48 4.06
C LEU A 47 5.91 -17.85 3.66
N ILE A 48 5.55 -18.01 2.38
CA ILE A 48 4.28 -17.52 1.83
C ILE A 48 3.12 -18.19 2.55
N GLY A 49 3.14 -19.53 2.67
CA GLY A 49 2.12 -20.28 3.41
C GLY A 49 1.99 -19.83 4.86
N ARG A 50 3.11 -19.58 5.55
CA ARG A 50 3.07 -19.09 6.94
C ARG A 50 2.49 -17.69 7.07
N ILE A 51 2.86 -16.78 6.16
CA ILE A 51 2.30 -15.42 6.12
C ILE A 51 0.78 -15.47 5.92
N ARG A 52 0.31 -16.32 5.01
CA ARG A 52 -1.12 -16.50 4.75
C ARG A 52 -1.87 -17.03 5.97
N GLN A 53 -1.32 -18.01 6.67
CA GLN A 53 -1.90 -18.52 7.92
C GLN A 53 -2.03 -17.40 8.98
N LEU A 54 -0.97 -16.61 9.19
CA LEU A 54 -0.98 -15.49 10.14
C LEU A 54 -1.95 -14.38 9.72
N ALA A 55 -2.07 -14.11 8.42
CA ALA A 55 -3.01 -13.13 7.89
C ALA A 55 -4.48 -13.57 8.11
N MET A 56 -4.77 -14.87 7.94
CA MET A 56 -6.10 -15.42 8.21
C MET A 56 -6.42 -15.43 9.71
N ALA A 57 -5.45 -15.75 10.57
CA ALA A 57 -5.61 -15.70 12.02
C ALA A 57 -5.79 -14.27 12.56
N HIS A 58 -5.18 -13.27 11.91
CA HIS A 58 -5.24 -11.87 12.34
C HIS A 58 -5.65 -10.92 11.20
N PRO A 59 -6.95 -10.87 10.83
CA PRO A 59 -7.41 -10.07 9.70
C PRO A 59 -7.08 -8.59 9.82
N ARG A 60 -7.09 -8.01 11.03
CA ARG A 60 -6.84 -6.57 11.25
C ARG A 60 -5.36 -6.18 11.14
N PHE A 61 -4.45 -7.15 11.03
CA PHE A 61 -3.02 -6.89 11.06
C PHE A 61 -2.48 -6.57 9.66
N GLY A 62 -1.63 -5.54 9.59
CA GLY A 62 -0.85 -5.26 8.40
C GLY A 62 0.49 -5.98 8.40
N TYR A 63 1.19 -5.92 7.26
CA TYR A 63 2.48 -6.59 7.04
C TYR A 63 3.54 -6.32 8.13
N ARG A 64 3.55 -5.12 8.75
CA ARG A 64 4.49 -4.78 9.84
C ARG A 64 4.24 -5.59 11.11
N ARG A 65 2.97 -5.83 11.46
CA ARG A 65 2.61 -6.64 12.64
C ARG A 65 2.87 -8.12 12.37
N ILE A 66 2.57 -8.60 11.17
CA ILE A 66 2.86 -9.97 10.75
C ILE A 66 4.37 -10.22 10.76
N TRP A 67 5.17 -9.26 10.29
CA TRP A 67 6.63 -9.34 10.38
C TRP A 67 7.12 -9.48 11.83
N ALA A 68 6.55 -8.73 12.76
CA ALA A 68 6.90 -8.85 14.18
C ALA A 68 6.55 -10.24 14.75
N LEU A 69 5.41 -10.82 14.34
CA LEU A 69 5.03 -12.19 14.71
C LEU A 69 6.00 -13.21 14.14
N LEU A 70 6.35 -13.10 12.86
CA LEU A 70 7.34 -13.98 12.21
C LEU A 70 8.71 -13.91 12.91
N ASN A 71 9.11 -12.72 13.36
CA ASN A 71 10.38 -12.56 14.08
C ASN A 71 10.33 -13.19 15.48
N ARG A 72 9.17 -13.17 16.14
CA ARG A 72 8.94 -13.87 17.41
C ARG A 72 8.94 -15.39 17.24
N GLU A 73 8.45 -15.89 16.11
CA GLU A 73 8.54 -17.31 15.71
C GLU A 73 9.95 -17.74 15.30
N GLY A 74 10.95 -16.85 15.36
CA GLY A 74 12.35 -17.13 14.99
C GLY A 74 12.64 -17.05 13.49
N ILE A 75 11.64 -16.69 12.67
CA ILE A 75 11.81 -16.55 11.22
C ILE A 75 12.34 -15.15 10.91
N LYS A 76 13.66 -15.01 10.84
CA LYS A 76 14.33 -13.74 10.49
C LYS A 76 14.12 -13.39 9.01
N VAL A 77 13.13 -12.55 8.74
CA VAL A 77 12.83 -12.04 7.39
C VAL A 77 12.94 -10.53 7.35
N ASN A 78 13.40 -9.95 6.24
CA ASN A 78 13.37 -8.50 6.06
C ASN A 78 11.93 -7.99 5.91
N VAL A 79 11.58 -6.88 6.57
CA VAL A 79 10.28 -6.21 6.47
C VAL A 79 9.87 -5.95 5.02
N LYS A 80 10.81 -5.51 4.16
CA LYS A 80 10.56 -5.23 2.73
C LYS A 80 10.14 -6.50 1.98
N LYS A 81 10.66 -7.66 2.38
CA LYS A 81 10.31 -8.95 1.78
C LYS A 81 8.89 -9.35 2.15
N VAL A 82 8.51 -9.20 3.43
CA VAL A 82 7.13 -9.44 3.88
C VAL A 82 6.16 -8.52 3.12
N TYR A 83 6.49 -7.23 2.96
CA TYR A 83 5.67 -6.30 2.18
C TYR A 83 5.49 -6.72 0.70
N ARG A 84 6.56 -7.21 0.05
CA ARG A 84 6.48 -7.70 -1.34
C ARG A 84 5.55 -8.91 -1.46
N ILE A 85 5.67 -9.88 -0.55
CA ILE A 85 4.78 -11.05 -0.50
C ILE A 85 3.35 -10.60 -0.24
N TRP A 86 3.14 -9.70 0.73
CA TRP A 86 1.83 -9.16 1.09
C TRP A 86 1.12 -8.52 -0.11
N LYS A 87 1.85 -7.73 -0.90
CA LYS A 87 1.33 -7.10 -2.12
C LYS A 87 1.05 -8.13 -3.21
N ALA A 88 1.93 -9.13 -3.38
CA ALA A 88 1.76 -10.19 -4.37
C ALA A 88 0.54 -11.09 -4.08
N GLU A 89 0.30 -11.43 -2.81
CA GLU A 89 -0.85 -12.23 -2.37
C GLU A 89 -2.15 -11.42 -2.24
N LYS A 90 -2.12 -10.11 -2.50
CA LYS A 90 -3.27 -9.20 -2.36
C LYS A 90 -3.95 -9.28 -0.98
N LEU A 91 -3.17 -9.53 0.08
CA LEU A 91 -3.65 -9.58 1.48
C LEU A 91 -4.01 -8.21 2.06
N CYS A 92 -4.12 -7.17 1.22
CA CYS A 92 -4.54 -5.86 1.68
C CYS A 92 -6.03 -5.90 2.04
N LEU A 93 -6.34 -5.55 3.29
CA LEU A 93 -7.71 -5.37 3.74
C LEU A 93 -8.46 -4.40 2.82
N PRO A 94 -9.74 -4.68 2.51
CA PRO A 94 -10.59 -3.70 1.85
C PRO A 94 -10.62 -2.41 2.67
N LYS A 95 -10.57 -1.26 2.00
CA LYS A 95 -10.62 0.04 2.67
C LYS A 95 -11.84 0.08 3.57
N ARG A 96 -11.62 0.51 4.82
CA ARG A 96 -12.67 0.69 5.82
C ARG A 96 -13.71 1.63 5.21
N ARG A 97 -14.97 1.19 5.10
CA ARG A 97 -16.04 2.04 4.58
C ARG A 97 -16.09 3.32 5.41
N PRO A 98 -16.12 4.51 4.78
CA PRO A 98 -16.26 5.75 5.53
C PRO A 98 -17.55 5.66 6.36
N ARG A 99 -17.48 6.13 7.61
CA ARG A 99 -18.68 6.26 8.42
C ARG A 99 -19.61 7.23 7.69
N LYS A 100 -20.82 6.77 7.35
CA LYS A 100 -21.85 7.69 6.85
C LYS A 100 -22.13 8.69 7.97
N PRO A 101 -21.99 10.01 7.73
CA PRO A 101 -22.45 10.99 8.71
C PRO A 101 -23.93 10.74 9.00
N ARG A 102 -24.33 10.89 10.27
CA ARG A 102 -25.74 10.80 10.64
C ARG A 102 -26.49 11.91 9.90
N ALA A 103 -27.59 11.56 9.22
CA ALA A 103 -28.35 12.49 8.39
C ALA A 103 -29.08 13.59 9.19
N LYS A 104 -29.17 13.44 10.52
CA LYS A 104 -29.77 14.41 11.42
C LYS A 104 -28.88 14.59 12.65
N PRO A 105 -28.71 15.81 13.17
CA PRO A 105 -28.17 15.99 14.51
C PRO A 105 -29.07 15.23 15.51
N THR A 106 -28.48 14.45 16.41
CA THR A 106 -29.21 13.75 17.49
C THR A 106 -29.77 14.75 18.51
N VAL A 107 -29.17 15.94 18.57
CA VAL A 107 -29.65 17.07 19.36
C VAL A 107 -30.65 17.86 18.52
N GLY A 108 -31.82 18.13 19.10
CA GLY A 108 -32.78 19.07 18.53
C GLY A 108 -32.19 20.48 18.40
N ILE A 109 -33.02 21.44 17.98
CA ILE A 109 -32.67 22.86 17.94
C ILE A 109 -32.07 23.24 19.31
N LEU A 110 -30.81 23.67 19.32
CA LEU A 110 -30.16 24.12 20.55
C LEU A 110 -30.92 25.37 21.05
N PRO A 111 -31.26 25.46 22.34
CA PRO A 111 -31.89 26.66 22.88
C PRO A 111 -30.92 27.85 22.73
N LYS A 112 -31.45 28.99 22.30
CA LYS A 112 -30.69 30.25 22.26
C LYS A 112 -30.38 30.66 23.70
N ALA A 113 -29.12 31.01 23.99
CA ALA A 113 -28.76 31.55 25.29
C ALA A 113 -29.27 32.99 25.40
N GLU A 114 -30.03 33.29 26.44
CA GLU A 114 -30.52 34.64 26.77
C GLU A 114 -29.63 35.32 27.83
N LYS A 115 -28.95 34.53 28.66
CA LYS A 115 -28.06 34.99 29.74
C LYS A 115 -26.74 34.23 29.74
N ALA A 116 -25.70 34.83 30.32
CA ALA A 116 -24.42 34.18 30.55
C ALA A 116 -24.61 32.87 31.35
N ASN A 117 -23.85 31.83 30.99
CA ASN A 117 -23.87 30.50 31.62
C ASN A 117 -25.18 29.68 31.51
N GLN A 118 -26.12 30.09 30.65
CA GLN A 118 -27.41 29.40 30.49
C GLN A 118 -27.33 28.13 29.64
N VAL A 119 -26.44 28.10 28.64
CA VAL A 119 -26.27 26.95 27.73
C VAL A 119 -24.79 26.64 27.60
N TRP A 120 -24.42 25.38 27.88
CA TRP A 120 -23.07 24.88 27.65
C TRP A 120 -22.98 24.31 26.24
N THR A 121 -22.30 25.00 25.34
CA THR A 121 -21.93 24.47 24.02
C THR A 121 -20.50 23.95 24.07
N TYR A 122 -20.20 22.93 23.26
CA TYR A 122 -18.81 22.50 23.07
C TYR A 122 -18.12 23.47 22.11
N ASP A 123 -17.04 24.11 22.56
CA ASP A 123 -16.23 25.08 21.80
C ASP A 123 -15.35 24.39 20.74
N ALA A 124 -15.94 23.57 19.87
CA ALA A 124 -15.21 22.96 18.79
C ALA A 124 -15.19 23.92 17.60
N CYS A 125 -14.06 24.61 17.41
CA CYS A 125 -13.67 25.29 16.17
C CYS A 125 -13.72 24.33 14.98
N VAL A 126 -14.91 24.12 14.41
CA VAL A 126 -15.06 23.56 13.07
C VAL A 126 -14.77 24.72 12.13
N ARG A 127 -13.65 24.65 11.38
CA ARG A 127 -13.27 25.61 10.31
C ARG A 127 -14.51 26.00 9.49
N SER A 128 -15.13 27.12 9.82
CA SER A 128 -16.39 27.54 9.23
C SER A 128 -16.17 28.83 8.44
N LYS A 129 -16.46 28.73 7.13
CA LYS A 129 -16.65 29.86 6.22
C LYS A 129 -18.01 30.55 6.46
N PHE A 130 -18.57 30.43 7.66
CA PHE A 130 -19.99 30.66 7.98
C PHE A 130 -20.17 31.67 9.14
N ILE A 131 -19.21 32.59 9.31
CA ILE A 131 -19.26 33.63 10.34
C ILE A 131 -19.03 35.00 9.68
N ARG A 132 -19.79 35.31 8.62
CA ARG A 132 -19.74 36.62 7.94
C ARG A 132 -21.07 37.37 7.89
N GLU A 133 -22.09 36.87 8.57
CA GLU A 133 -23.46 37.41 8.45
C GLU A 133 -24.06 37.85 9.80
N ILE A 134 -23.25 37.97 10.86
CA ILE A 134 -23.71 38.46 12.18
C ILE A 134 -22.70 39.46 12.74
N SER A 135 -22.34 40.46 11.94
CA SER A 135 -21.51 41.57 12.38
C SER A 135 -21.97 42.87 11.74
N GLU A 136 -23.27 43.14 11.89
CA GLU A 136 -23.86 44.48 11.93
C GLU A 136 -24.76 44.44 13.18
N ASP A 137 -24.76 45.50 13.98
CA ASP A 137 -25.56 45.67 15.22
C ASP A 137 -24.97 45.08 16.52
N ALA A 138 -23.80 45.57 16.93
CA ALA A 138 -23.52 45.81 18.34
C ALA A 138 -22.32 46.75 18.47
N ASP A 139 -22.61 48.04 18.56
CA ASP A 139 -21.69 49.09 18.97
C ASP A 139 -20.94 48.69 20.25
N PHE A 140 -19.63 48.73 20.15
CA PHE A 140 -18.68 48.52 21.23
C PHE A 140 -18.28 49.89 21.81
N ASP A 141 -18.53 50.05 23.11
CA ASP A 141 -18.05 51.09 24.06
C ASP A 141 -18.57 52.54 23.97
N ARG A 142 -19.55 52.88 24.84
CA ARG A 142 -19.39 53.76 26.01
C ARG A 142 -20.62 53.78 26.93
#